data_AF-A0A2G9WRV6-F1
#
_entry.id   AF-A0A2G9WRV6-F1
#
_cell.length_a   1.000
_cell.length_b   1.000
_cell.length_c   1.000
_cell.angle_alpha   90.00
_cell.angle_beta   90.00
_cell.angle_gamma   90.00
#
_symmetry.space_group_name_H-M   'P 1'
#
loop_
_entity.id
_entity.type
_entity.pdbx_description
1 polymer ?
#
loop_
_entity_poly.entity_id
_entity_poly.type
_entity_poly.pdbx_seq_one_letter_code
_entity_poly.pdbx_strand_id
1 'polypeptide(L)'
;MALRLTLIPVPTGNDARAPLFPGRGRLELSPESPGESLAEGVRRRLADADHIVHASEMVLGGGVGGEAAALAEVDYGGWAGRAMAEVAGADPEAFELWRTDMAAAPHGGESFMAVRARVGRWLASIEGRKGHCVALCSPVIARVALTAALDIPLPTIWRLDPTPWSAIELTFHRGRWALRLG
;
A
#
# COMPACT_ATOMS: atom_id res chain seq x y z
N MET A 1 11.38 19.59 13.90
CA MET A 1 11.15 19.26 12.47
C MET A 1 10.04 18.24 12.39
N ALA A 2 9.13 18.41 11.43
CA ALA A 2 8.06 17.46 11.16
C ALA A 2 8.62 16.24 10.41
N LEU A 3 7.98 15.09 10.58
CA LEU A 3 8.20 13.95 9.69
C LEU A 3 7.38 14.16 8.42
N ARG A 4 8.01 13.95 7.26
CA ARG A 4 7.33 13.80 5.97
C ARG A 4 7.33 12.32 5.61
N LEU A 5 6.16 11.76 5.32
CA LEU A 5 6.01 10.42 4.77
C LEU A 5 5.50 10.55 3.33
N THR A 6 6.17 9.95 2.37
CA THR A 6 5.63 9.80 1.01
C THR A 6 5.30 8.34 0.77
N LEU A 7 4.03 8.05 0.52
CA LEU A 7 3.60 6.75 0.03
C LEU A 7 3.72 6.77 -1.49
N ILE A 8 4.37 5.76 -2.06
CA ILE A 8 4.45 5.55 -3.50
C ILE A 8 3.74 4.22 -3.82
N PRO A 9 2.52 4.27 -4.39
CA PRO A 9 1.80 3.09 -4.83
C PRO A 9 2.53 2.44 -6.00
N VAL A 10 2.91 1.18 -5.84
CA VAL A 10 3.56 0.38 -6.88
C VAL A 10 2.51 -0.51 -7.52
N PRO A 11 2.39 -0.55 -8.86
CA PRO A 11 1.40 -1.38 -9.52
C PRO A 11 1.65 -2.87 -9.23
N THR A 12 0.65 -3.54 -8.69
CA THR A 12 0.68 -4.98 -8.46
C THR A 12 0.07 -5.69 -9.67
N GLY A 13 0.81 -5.71 -10.80
CA GLY A 13 0.59 -6.60 -11.95
C GLY A 13 -0.84 -6.78 -12.49
N ASN A 14 -1.74 -5.81 -12.30
CA ASN A 14 -3.15 -6.01 -12.57
C ASN A 14 -3.52 -5.52 -13.98
N ASP A 15 -3.94 -6.41 -14.86
CA ASP A 15 -4.53 -6.04 -16.15
C ASP A 15 -5.87 -5.35 -15.88
N ALA A 16 -5.99 -4.08 -16.28
CA ALA A 16 -7.21 -3.30 -16.12
C ALA A 16 -8.44 -3.95 -16.79
N ARG A 17 -8.24 -4.85 -17.77
CA ARG A 17 -9.32 -5.59 -18.45
C ARG A 17 -9.81 -6.80 -17.67
N ALA A 18 -8.99 -7.36 -16.79
CA ALA A 18 -9.31 -8.57 -16.02
C ALA A 18 -8.68 -8.46 -14.62
N PRO A 19 -9.33 -7.74 -13.69
CA PRO A 19 -8.75 -7.51 -12.38
C PRO A 19 -8.59 -8.82 -11.62
N LEU A 20 -7.37 -9.07 -11.17
CA LEU A 20 -6.95 -10.16 -10.31
C LEU A 20 -6.81 -9.67 -8.88
N PHE A 21 -7.05 -10.56 -7.92
CA PHE A 21 -6.51 -10.39 -6.58
C PHE A 21 -4.98 -10.50 -6.63
N PRO A 22 -4.24 -9.61 -5.95
CA PRO A 22 -2.80 -9.73 -5.83
C PRO A 22 -2.34 -11.14 -5.45
N GLY A 23 -1.34 -11.65 -6.17
CA GLY A 23 -0.70 -12.92 -5.87
C GLY A 23 0.36 -12.78 -4.78
N ARG A 24 0.99 -13.90 -4.41
CA ARG A 24 2.08 -13.97 -3.40
C ARG A 24 3.48 -13.80 -4.00
N GLY A 25 3.56 -13.40 -5.27
CA GLY A 25 4.82 -13.22 -5.97
C GLY A 25 5.60 -12.03 -5.43
N ARG A 26 6.94 -12.08 -5.54
CA ARG A 26 7.79 -10.92 -5.28
C ARG A 26 7.88 -10.05 -6.53
N LEU A 27 7.88 -8.74 -6.32
CA LEU A 27 8.08 -7.74 -7.35
C LEU A 27 9.49 -7.14 -7.19
N GLU A 28 10.34 -7.38 -8.19
CA GLU A 28 11.66 -6.75 -8.25
C GLU A 28 11.55 -5.37 -8.87
N LEU A 29 11.91 -4.35 -8.10
CA LEU A 29 11.92 -2.96 -8.51
C LEU A 29 13.36 -2.55 -8.80
N SER A 30 13.70 -2.47 -10.09
CA SER A 30 14.99 -1.97 -10.53
C SER A 30 14.86 -0.53 -11.03
N PRO A 31 15.64 0.43 -10.51
CA PRO A 31 15.71 1.78 -11.07
C PRO A 31 16.18 1.82 -12.53
N GLU A 32 16.83 0.75 -13.01
CA GLU A 32 17.56 0.69 -14.28
C GLU A 32 16.91 -0.25 -15.32
N SER A 33 15.82 -0.95 -14.98
CA SER A 33 15.20 -1.90 -15.91
C SER A 33 14.42 -1.18 -17.04
N PRO A 34 14.61 -1.54 -18.33
CA PRO A 34 14.06 -0.79 -19.47
C PRO A 34 12.54 -0.85 -19.68
N GLY A 35 11.80 -1.71 -18.97
CA GLY A 35 10.36 -1.92 -19.16
C GLY A 35 9.45 -1.31 -18.07
N GLU A 36 9.97 -1.16 -16.85
CA GLU A 36 9.27 -0.62 -15.66
C GLU A 36 10.17 0.38 -14.94
N SER A 37 10.89 1.18 -15.72
CA SER A 37 11.75 2.23 -15.23
C SER A 37 10.96 3.16 -14.32
N LEU A 38 11.34 3.23 -13.03
CA LEU A 38 10.71 4.12 -12.05
C LEU A 38 10.57 5.51 -12.65
N ALA A 39 9.36 6.09 -12.62
CA ALA A 39 9.15 7.44 -13.10
C ALA A 39 10.19 8.38 -12.47
N GLU A 40 10.74 9.32 -13.25
CA GLU A 40 11.82 10.20 -12.78
C GLU A 40 11.45 10.94 -11.46
N GLY A 41 10.18 11.30 -11.30
CA GLY A 41 9.66 11.90 -10.07
C GLY A 41 9.67 10.97 -8.84
N VAL A 42 9.61 9.65 -9.04
CA VAL A 42 9.80 8.63 -8.00
C VAL A 42 11.28 8.47 -7.67
N ARG A 43 12.15 8.38 -8.68
CA ARG A 43 13.61 8.28 -8.48
C ARG A 43 14.15 9.44 -7.67
N ARG A 44 13.76 10.67 -8.02
CA ARG A 44 14.15 11.87 -7.27
C ARG A 44 13.74 11.79 -5.79
N ARG A 45 12.50 11.35 -5.53
CA ARG A 45 12.01 11.20 -4.14
C ARG A 45 12.76 10.12 -3.37
N LEU A 46 13.13 9.02 -4.02
CA LEU A 46 13.97 8.00 -3.40
C LEU A 46 15.37 8.55 -3.10
N ALA A 47 15.96 9.30 -4.03
CA ALA A 47 17.27 9.94 -3.81
C ALA A 47 17.25 11.00 -2.68
N ASP A 48 16.13 11.71 -2.53
CA ASP A 48 15.94 12.74 -1.50
C ASP A 48 15.49 12.17 -0.13
N ALA A 49 15.28 10.85 -0.02
CA ALA A 49 14.75 10.23 1.19
C ALA A 49 15.83 9.99 2.26
N ASP A 50 15.53 10.35 3.51
CA ASP A 50 16.36 9.97 4.66
C ASP A 50 16.16 8.49 5.02
N HIS A 51 14.94 7.97 4.78
CA HIS A 51 14.55 6.60 5.05
C HIS A 51 13.70 6.04 3.92
N ILE A 52 14.10 4.90 3.37
CA ILE A 52 13.29 4.16 2.41
C ILE A 52 12.81 2.89 3.09
N VAL A 53 11.52 2.62 3.00
CA VAL A 53 10.93 1.34 3.40
C VAL A 53 10.05 0.79 2.29
N HIS A 54 9.85 -0.52 2.28
CA HIS A 54 9.02 -1.17 1.28
C HIS A 54 8.20 -2.32 1.89
N ALA A 55 7.10 -2.65 1.23
CA ALA A 55 6.31 -3.85 1.50
C ALA A 55 7.15 -5.13 1.31
N SER A 56 6.81 -6.20 2.02
CA SER A 56 7.59 -7.46 2.06
C SER A 56 7.72 -8.16 0.70
N GLU A 57 6.71 -8.00 -0.15
CA GLU A 57 6.70 -8.55 -1.51
C GLU A 57 7.54 -7.72 -2.49
N MET A 58 7.97 -6.52 -2.13
CA MET A 58 8.77 -5.66 -2.99
C MET A 58 10.25 -5.81 -2.65
N VAL A 59 11.09 -5.90 -3.67
CA VAL A 59 12.55 -5.92 -3.52
C VAL A 59 13.13 -4.77 -4.33
N LEU A 60 13.76 -3.81 -3.66
CA LEU A 60 14.47 -2.74 -4.33
C LEU A 60 15.88 -3.20 -4.71
N GLY A 61 16.23 -3.02 -5.98
CA GLY A 61 17.59 -3.26 -6.47
C GLY A 61 18.63 -2.47 -5.67
N GLY A 62 19.82 -3.06 -5.50
CA GLY A 62 20.92 -2.42 -4.77
C GLY A 62 20.81 -2.48 -3.24
N GLY A 63 19.84 -3.20 -2.67
CA GLY A 63 19.69 -3.37 -1.23
C GLY A 63 19.24 -2.09 -0.51
N VAL A 64 18.59 -1.17 -1.24
CA VAL A 64 18.18 0.13 -0.74
C VAL A 64 16.87 0.01 0.04
N GLY A 65 16.85 0.49 1.28
CA GLY A 65 15.67 0.55 2.11
C GLY A 65 15.43 -0.69 2.99
N GLY A 66 14.67 -0.51 4.06
CA GLY A 66 14.32 -1.57 4.99
C GLY A 66 12.93 -2.16 4.70
N GLU A 67 12.80 -3.47 4.86
CA GLU A 67 11.48 -4.10 4.82
C GLU A 67 10.60 -3.59 5.98
N ALA A 68 9.35 -3.24 5.66
CA ALA A 68 8.32 -2.96 6.63
C ALA A 68 7.18 -3.97 6.45
N ALA A 69 7.22 -5.06 7.21
CA ALA A 69 6.19 -6.12 7.16
C ALA A 69 4.76 -5.60 7.40
N ALA A 70 4.62 -4.50 8.14
CA ALA A 70 3.35 -3.83 8.34
C ALA A 70 2.76 -3.21 7.06
N LEU A 71 3.55 -3.05 6.00
CA LEU A 71 3.15 -2.57 4.68
C LEU A 71 2.98 -3.69 3.64
N ALA A 72 3.17 -4.96 4.02
CA ALA A 72 2.93 -6.10 3.13
C ALA A 72 1.51 -6.04 2.53
N GLU A 73 1.33 -6.58 1.33
CA GLU A 73 0.00 -6.73 0.71
C GLU A 73 -0.99 -7.45 1.65
N VAL A 74 -2.28 -7.21 1.43
CA VAL A 74 -3.35 -7.96 2.10
C VAL A 74 -3.24 -9.44 1.72
N ASP A 75 -3.24 -10.34 2.71
CA ASP A 75 -3.31 -11.77 2.42
C ASP A 75 -4.74 -12.11 1.97
N TYR A 76 -4.93 -12.23 0.66
CA TYR A 76 -6.19 -12.67 0.07
C TYR A 76 -6.38 -14.19 0.15
N GLY A 77 -5.58 -14.93 0.92
CA GLY A 77 -5.78 -16.35 1.20
C GLY A 77 -6.02 -17.19 -0.07
N GLY A 78 -7.13 -17.93 -0.11
CA GLY A 78 -7.53 -18.76 -1.26
C GLY A 78 -7.96 -17.98 -2.50
N TRP A 79 -8.06 -16.65 -2.44
CA TRP A 79 -8.37 -15.80 -3.59
C TRP A 79 -7.11 -15.23 -4.26
N ALA A 80 -5.94 -15.32 -3.62
CA ALA A 80 -4.70 -14.75 -4.15
C ALA A 80 -4.41 -15.24 -5.58
N GLY A 81 -4.18 -14.29 -6.50
CA GLY A 81 -3.90 -14.55 -7.92
C GLY A 81 -5.11 -14.95 -8.77
N ARG A 82 -6.31 -15.11 -8.20
CA ARG A 82 -7.53 -15.43 -8.96
C ARG A 82 -8.17 -14.17 -9.55
N ALA A 83 -8.90 -14.33 -10.65
CA ALA A 83 -9.67 -13.25 -11.23
C ALA A 83 -10.84 -12.88 -10.30
N MET A 84 -11.05 -11.58 -10.08
CA MET A 84 -12.15 -11.12 -9.21
C MET A 84 -13.51 -11.57 -9.76
N ALA A 85 -13.69 -11.60 -11.08
CA ALA A 85 -14.91 -12.10 -11.73
C ALA A 85 -15.12 -13.61 -11.51
N GLU A 86 -14.05 -14.40 -11.47
CA GLU A 86 -14.13 -15.84 -11.18
C GLU A 86 -14.56 -16.07 -9.73
N VAL A 87 -13.95 -15.34 -8.79
CA VAL A 87 -14.32 -15.40 -7.37
C VAL A 87 -15.77 -14.98 -7.16
N ALA A 88 -16.18 -13.85 -7.73
CA ALA A 88 -17.54 -13.34 -7.63
C ALA A 88 -18.57 -14.27 -8.26
N GLY A 89 -18.22 -14.97 -9.36
CA GLY A 89 -19.09 -15.96 -9.98
C GLY A 89 -19.20 -17.27 -9.20
N ALA A 90 -18.12 -17.70 -8.56
CA ALA A 90 -18.07 -18.94 -7.79
C ALA A 90 -18.78 -18.82 -6.43
N ASP A 91 -18.62 -17.68 -5.74
CA ASP A 91 -19.25 -17.39 -4.45
C ASP A 91 -19.64 -15.90 -4.34
N PRO A 92 -20.82 -15.52 -4.87
CA PRO A 92 -21.27 -14.13 -4.86
C PRO A 92 -21.49 -13.56 -3.45
N GLU A 93 -21.97 -14.39 -2.52
CA GLU A 93 -22.26 -13.96 -1.15
C GLU A 93 -20.97 -13.63 -0.39
N ALA A 94 -19.95 -14.49 -0.50
CA ALA A 94 -18.64 -14.21 0.08
C ALA A 94 -17.99 -12.96 -0.53
N PHE A 95 -18.09 -12.78 -1.85
CA PHE A 95 -17.55 -11.60 -2.53
C PHE A 95 -18.21 -10.30 -2.06
N GLU A 96 -19.54 -10.27 -1.96
CA GLU A 96 -20.27 -9.10 -1.46
C GLU A 96 -20.02 -8.84 0.03
N LEU A 97 -19.90 -9.88 0.84
CA LEU A 97 -19.52 -9.74 2.25
C LEU A 97 -18.15 -9.07 2.39
N TRP A 98 -17.14 -9.54 1.64
CA TRP A 98 -15.80 -8.93 1.63
C TRP A 98 -15.82 -7.45 1.19
N ARG A 99 -16.67 -7.10 0.22
CA ARG A 99 -16.79 -5.73 -0.30
C ARG A 99 -17.44 -4.76 0.69
N THR A 100 -18.36 -5.26 1.52
CA THR A 100 -19.24 -4.43 2.38
C THR A 100 -18.83 -4.43 3.84
N ASP A 101 -18.30 -5.54 4.36
CA ASP A 101 -17.82 -5.67 5.74
C ASP A 101 -16.29 -5.69 5.78
N MET A 102 -15.69 -4.62 6.31
CA MET A 102 -14.23 -4.49 6.41
C MET A 102 -13.59 -5.43 7.43
N ALA A 103 -14.40 -6.09 8.30
CA ALA A 103 -13.96 -7.10 9.23
C ALA A 103 -13.93 -8.50 8.62
N ALA A 104 -14.66 -8.72 7.52
CA ALA A 104 -14.79 -10.02 6.89
C ALA A 104 -13.53 -10.40 6.09
N ALA A 105 -13.17 -11.69 6.16
CA ALA A 105 -12.09 -12.29 5.38
C ALA A 105 -12.51 -13.68 4.87
N PRO A 106 -13.57 -13.79 4.05
CA PRO A 106 -14.08 -15.09 3.58
C PRO A 106 -13.06 -15.85 2.71
N HIS A 107 -12.07 -15.14 2.18
CA HIS A 107 -10.94 -15.71 1.48
C HIS A 107 -9.93 -16.44 2.39
N GLY A 108 -10.09 -16.37 3.71
CA GLY A 108 -9.28 -17.10 4.70
C GLY A 108 -7.92 -16.49 5.02
N GLY A 109 -7.73 -15.21 4.69
CA GLY A 109 -6.50 -14.46 4.99
C GLY A 109 -6.76 -13.28 5.93
N GLU A 110 -6.27 -12.09 5.59
CA GLU A 110 -6.35 -10.89 6.44
C GLU A 110 -7.52 -9.97 6.03
N SER A 111 -8.32 -9.50 7.00
CA SER A 111 -9.35 -8.49 6.73
C SER A 111 -8.77 -7.07 6.65
N PHE A 112 -9.46 -6.14 5.98
CA PHE A 112 -9.01 -4.75 5.92
C PHE A 112 -8.88 -4.09 7.30
N MET A 113 -9.70 -4.49 8.27
CA MET A 113 -9.56 -4.03 9.67
C MET A 113 -8.23 -4.48 10.29
N ALA A 114 -7.83 -5.73 10.08
CA ALA A 114 -6.53 -6.22 10.56
C ALA A 114 -5.36 -5.50 9.87
N VAL A 115 -5.46 -5.28 8.55
CA VAL A 115 -4.48 -4.49 7.78
C VAL A 115 -4.38 -3.07 8.34
N ARG A 116 -5.51 -2.39 8.55
CA ARG A 116 -5.54 -1.03 9.15
C ARG A 116 -4.86 -1.01 10.51
N ALA A 117 -5.07 -2.03 11.33
CA ALA A 117 -4.45 -2.13 12.64
C ALA A 117 -2.92 -2.27 12.56
N ARG A 118 -2.38 -3.13 11.67
CA ARG A 118 -0.91 -3.25 11.51
C ARG A 118 -0.28 -2.01 10.90
N VAL A 119 -0.91 -1.41 9.89
CA VAL A 119 -0.44 -0.16 9.27
C VAL A 119 -0.48 0.98 10.28
N GLY A 120 -1.54 1.08 11.09
CA GLY A 120 -1.65 2.08 12.15
C GLY A 120 -0.55 1.95 13.22
N ARG A 121 -0.21 0.72 13.64
CA ARG A 121 0.92 0.48 14.55
C ARG A 121 2.25 0.92 13.93
N TRP A 122 2.45 0.68 12.63
CA TRP A 122 3.64 1.13 11.93
C TRP A 122 3.70 2.66 11.83
N LEU A 123 2.60 3.32 11.47
CA LEU A 123 2.52 4.79 11.47
C LEU A 123 2.90 5.35 12.84
N ALA A 124 2.32 4.83 13.93
CA ALA A 124 2.65 5.24 15.29
C ALA A 124 4.14 5.04 15.63
N SER A 125 4.75 3.94 15.15
CA SER A 125 6.17 3.66 15.40
C SER A 125 7.13 4.66 14.73
N ILE A 126 6.69 5.35 13.68
CA ILE A 126 7.52 6.32 12.95
C ILE A 126 7.28 7.77 13.37
N GLU A 127 6.25 8.07 14.16
CA GLU A 127 5.87 9.44 14.58
C GLU A 127 6.98 10.22 15.29
N GLY A 128 7.91 9.54 15.97
CA GLY A 128 9.08 10.16 16.61
C GLY A 128 10.25 10.44 15.68
N ARG A 129 10.20 9.98 14.42
CA ARG A 129 11.26 10.19 13.43
C ARG A 129 11.24 11.63 12.92
N LYS A 130 12.36 12.06 12.34
CA LYS A 130 12.50 13.35 11.66
C LYS A 130 12.92 13.10 10.21
N GLY A 131 12.70 14.09 9.36
CA GLY A 131 13.12 14.02 7.95
C GLY A 131 12.04 13.43 7.05
N HIS A 132 12.47 12.82 5.95
CA HIS A 132 11.65 12.31 4.88
C HIS A 132 11.75 10.78 4.78
N CYS A 133 10.64 10.11 5.08
CA CYS A 133 10.47 8.70 4.83
C CYS A 133 9.70 8.49 3.52
N VAL A 134 10.21 7.62 2.65
CA VAL A 134 9.49 7.13 1.48
C VAL A 134 9.12 5.67 1.72
N ALA A 135 7.85 5.34 1.51
CA ALA A 135 7.31 3.99 1.67
C ALA A 135 6.75 3.49 0.33
N LEU A 136 7.29 2.40 -0.17
CA LEU A 136 6.76 1.69 -1.34
C LEU A 136 5.77 0.62 -0.88
N CYS A 137 4.57 0.64 -1.46
CA CYS A 137 3.51 -0.30 -1.10
C CYS A 137 2.49 -0.44 -2.23
N SER A 138 1.58 -1.40 -2.14
CA SER A 138 0.53 -1.55 -3.14
C SER A 138 -0.52 -0.42 -3.03
N PRO A 139 -1.34 -0.20 -4.07
CA PRO A 139 -2.40 0.80 -4.05
C PRO A 139 -3.38 0.61 -2.88
N VAL A 140 -3.72 -0.63 -2.52
CA VAL A 140 -4.64 -0.89 -1.42
C VAL A 140 -4.01 -0.59 -0.05
N ILE A 141 -2.73 -0.88 0.13
CA ILE A 141 -2.01 -0.49 1.35
C ILE A 141 -1.90 1.04 1.47
N ALA A 142 -1.67 1.75 0.36
CA ALA A 142 -1.69 3.22 0.37
C ALA A 142 -3.06 3.78 0.80
N ARG A 143 -4.16 3.20 0.29
CA ARG A 143 -5.54 3.56 0.70
C ARG A 143 -5.73 3.31 2.21
N VAL A 144 -5.36 2.13 2.71
CA VAL A 144 -5.48 1.79 4.14
C VAL A 144 -4.64 2.72 5.02
N ALA A 145 -3.40 3.00 4.63
CA ALA A 145 -2.51 3.93 5.33
C ALA A 145 -3.11 5.34 5.43
N LEU A 146 -3.75 5.82 4.35
CA LEU A 146 -4.50 7.09 4.40
C LEU A 146 -5.65 7.04 5.40
N THR A 147 -6.43 5.95 5.45
CA THR A 147 -7.52 5.84 6.43
C THR A 147 -7.04 5.73 7.88
N ALA A 148 -5.87 5.15 8.12
CA ALA A 148 -5.26 5.08 9.43
C ALA A 148 -4.67 6.43 9.85
N ALA A 149 -3.88 7.06 8.96
CA ALA A 149 -3.20 8.32 9.25
C ALA A 149 -4.20 9.47 9.46
N LEU A 150 -5.22 9.58 8.60
CA LEU A 150 -6.18 10.69 8.63
C LEU A 150 -7.38 10.42 9.56
N ASP A 151 -7.41 9.27 10.23
CA ASP A 151 -8.52 8.79 11.06
C ASP A 151 -9.91 8.93 10.40
N ILE A 152 -9.99 8.53 9.13
CA ILE A 152 -11.24 8.51 8.36
C ILE A 152 -11.81 7.08 8.31
N PRO A 153 -13.13 6.91 8.08
CA PRO A 153 -13.76 5.59 8.05
C PRO A 153 -13.09 4.65 7.04
N LEU A 154 -12.76 3.42 7.46
CA LEU A 154 -12.09 2.42 6.63
C LEU A 154 -12.81 2.13 5.29
N PRO A 155 -14.15 2.10 5.17
CA PRO A 155 -14.83 1.94 3.87
C PRO A 155 -14.47 3.00 2.82
N THR A 156 -13.82 4.10 3.22
CA THR A 156 -13.29 5.13 2.31
C THR A 156 -12.20 4.60 1.39
N ILE A 157 -11.57 3.45 1.67
CA ILE A 157 -10.60 2.83 0.77
C ILE A 157 -11.16 2.64 -0.65
N TRP A 158 -12.46 2.39 -0.79
CA TRP A 158 -13.11 2.22 -2.10
C TRP A 158 -13.28 3.52 -2.88
N ARG A 159 -13.05 4.67 -2.24
CA ARG A 159 -13.20 6.02 -2.82
C ARG A 159 -11.86 6.71 -3.02
N LEU A 160 -10.76 6.07 -2.62
CA LEU A 160 -9.41 6.57 -2.80
C LEU A 160 -8.81 5.86 -4.00
N ASP A 161 -8.40 6.60 -5.03
CA ASP A 161 -7.80 6.02 -6.23
C ASP A 161 -6.37 6.54 -6.42
N PRO A 162 -5.39 5.92 -5.73
CA PRO A 162 -4.01 6.35 -5.82
C PRO A 162 -3.40 5.88 -7.15
N THR A 163 -3.01 6.84 -7.99
CA THR A 163 -2.34 6.54 -9.26
C THR A 163 -1.03 5.79 -9.00
N PRO A 164 -0.75 4.67 -9.70
CA PRO A 164 0.56 4.01 -9.61
C PRO A 164 1.70 4.98 -9.91
N TRP A 165 2.81 4.82 -9.20
CA TRP A 165 4.01 5.68 -9.27
C TRP A 165 3.79 7.15 -8.89
N SER A 166 2.60 7.52 -8.39
CA SER A 166 2.37 8.84 -7.82
C SER A 166 2.97 8.94 -6.41
N ALA A 167 3.04 10.18 -5.91
CA ALA A 167 3.50 10.46 -4.56
C ALA A 167 2.34 11.00 -3.73
N ILE A 168 2.01 10.31 -2.65
CA ILE A 168 1.02 10.76 -1.67
C ILE A 168 1.79 11.21 -0.44
N GLU A 169 1.77 12.52 -0.18
CA GLU A 169 2.60 13.11 0.86
C GLU A 169 1.78 13.38 2.14
N LEU A 170 2.22 12.77 3.23
CA LEU A 170 1.72 12.97 4.57
C LEU A 170 2.77 13.71 5.40
N THR A 171 2.32 14.53 6.34
CA THR A 171 3.19 15.14 7.35
C THR A 171 2.70 14.83 8.73
N PHE A 172 3.61 14.47 9.64
CA PHE A 172 3.32 14.36 11.05
C PHE A 172 3.95 15.52 11.82
N HIS A 173 3.10 16.30 12.47
CA HIS A 173 3.52 17.46 13.24
C HIS A 173 2.51 17.75 14.36
N ARG A 174 3.00 17.95 15.60
CA ARG A 174 2.17 18.21 16.79
C ARG A 174 1.12 17.11 17.03
N GLY A 175 1.53 15.85 16.94
CA GLY A 175 0.67 14.71 17.28
C GLY A 175 -0.43 14.40 16.26
N ARG A 176 -0.35 14.96 15.05
CA ARG A 176 -1.33 14.73 13.99
C ARG A 176 -0.66 14.48 12.65
N TRP A 177 -1.24 13.54 11.90
CA TRP A 177 -0.98 13.38 10.48
C TRP A 177 -1.84 14.35 9.68
N ALA A 178 -1.29 14.85 8.56
CA ALA A 178 -2.01 15.67 7.60
C ALA A 178 -1.59 15.30 6.18
N LEU A 179 -2.57 15.17 5.29
CA LEU A 179 -2.34 15.05 3.86
C LEU A 179 -1.89 16.40 3.29
N ARG A 180 -0.77 16.40 2.57
CA ARG A 180 -0.33 17.54 1.78
C ARG A 180 -1.03 17.51 0.44
N LEU A 181 -1.65 18.62 0.08
CA LEU A 181 -2.20 18.89 -1.23
C LEU A 181 -1.37 20.04 -1.82
N GLY A 182 -0.73 19.83 -2.96
CA GLY A 182 0.18 20.82 -3.57
C GLY A 182 0.95 20.26 -4.73
#